data_AF-A0A954V7J4-F1
#
_entry.id   AF-A0A954V7J4-F1
#
_cell.length_a   1.000
_cell.length_b   1.000
_cell.length_c   1.000
_cell.angle_alpha   90.00
_cell.angle_beta   90.00
_cell.angle_gamma   90.00
#
_symmetry.space_group_name_H-M   'P 1'
#
loop_
_entity.id
_entity.type
_entity.pdbx_description
1 polymer ?
#
loop_
_entity_poly.entity_id
_entity_poly.type
_entity_poly.pdbx_seq_one_letter_code
_entity_poly.pdbx_strand_id
1 'polypeptide(L)'
;MNRFVSVVAALITIVVIGICGYGLIEGWPIGDSIYMTLITVATVGYCEVHELSGAGRAFTSALVLVSIGFMVYASASLTSYIVEMDLNGAFLRRRTLRMIQSLKDHVIICGTEPVVNALIER
;
A
#
# COMPACT_ATOMS: atom_id res chain seq x y z
N MET A 1 -9.15 -1.41 4.15
CA MET A 1 -8.87 -2.72 3.52
C MET A 1 -9.02 -2.71 2.00
N ASN A 2 -10.15 -2.24 1.42
CA ASN A 2 -10.36 -2.24 -0.04
C ASN A 2 -9.27 -1.49 -0.84
N ARG A 3 -8.77 -0.35 -0.33
CA ARG A 3 -7.70 0.43 -0.98
C ARG A 3 -6.40 -0.37 -1.16
N PHE A 4 -5.98 -1.12 -0.14
CA PHE A 4 -4.76 -1.93 -0.22
C PHE A 4 -4.89 -3.06 -1.24
N VAL A 5 -6.05 -3.73 -1.26
CA VAL A 5 -6.35 -4.76 -2.27
C VAL A 5 -6.29 -4.18 -3.69
N SER A 6 -6.84 -2.97 -3.89
CA SER A 6 -6.77 -2.29 -5.20
C SER A 6 -5.34 -1.96 -5.61
N VAL A 7 -4.47 -1.54 -4.70
CA VAL A 7 -3.04 -1.28 -4.98
C VAL A 7 -2.33 -2.57 -5.40
N VAL A 8 -2.50 -3.66 -4.64
CA VAL A 8 -1.89 -4.95 -4.97
C VAL A 8 -2.40 -5.48 -6.31
N ALA A 9 -3.70 -5.38 -6.58
CA ALA A 9 -4.28 -5.78 -7.86
C ALA A 9 -3.75 -4.95 -9.04
N ALA A 10 -3.58 -3.64 -8.85
CA ALA A 10 -2.99 -2.77 -9.87
C ALA A 10 -1.52 -3.11 -10.14
N LEU A 11 -0.72 -3.42 -9.10
CA LEU A 11 0.66 -3.89 -9.28
C LEU A 11 0.72 -5.17 -10.10
N ILE A 12 -0.10 -6.17 -9.76
CA ILE A 12 -0.17 -7.43 -10.50
C ILE A 12 -0.55 -7.17 -11.97
N THR A 13 -1.49 -6.25 -12.21
CA THR A 13 -1.90 -5.89 -13.56
C THR A 13 -0.76 -5.27 -14.35
N ILE A 14 -0.01 -4.33 -13.77
CA ILE A 14 1.18 -3.72 -14.41
C ILE A 14 2.23 -4.78 -14.75
N VAL A 15 2.49 -5.71 -13.83
CA VAL A 15 3.46 -6.79 -14.04
C VAL A 15 3.00 -7.73 -15.15
N VAL A 16 1.72 -8.12 -15.18
CA VAL A 16 1.18 -8.97 -16.25
C VAL A 16 1.24 -8.26 -17.60
N ILE A 17 0.92 -6.96 -17.67
CA ILE A 17 1.05 -6.16 -18.89
C ILE A 17 2.51 -6.11 -19.35
N GLY A 18 3.46 -5.93 -18.43
CA GLY A 18 4.89 -5.98 -18.72
C GLY A 18 5.32 -7.31 -19.34
N ILE A 19 5.00 -8.43 -18.67
CA ILE A 19 5.35 -9.78 -19.12
C ILE A 19 4.76 -10.07 -20.50
N CYS A 20 3.47 -9.79 -20.68
CA CYS A 20 2.80 -9.98 -21.97
C CYS A 20 3.36 -9.05 -23.05
N GLY A 21 3.67 -7.80 -22.71
CA GLY A 21 4.23 -6.83 -23.65
C GLY A 21 5.60 -7.26 -24.16
N TYR A 22 6.51 -7.67 -23.28
CA TYR A 22 7.82 -8.20 -23.68
C TYR A 22 7.70 -9.51 -24.47
N GLY A 23 6.82 -10.42 -24.04
CA GLY A 23 6.58 -11.67 -24.76
C GLY A 23 5.97 -11.48 -26.16
N LEU A 24 5.08 -10.50 -26.35
CA LEU A 24 4.40 -10.26 -27.64
C LEU A 24 5.18 -9.35 -28.58
N ILE A 25 5.84 -8.32 -28.06
CA ILE A 25 6.56 -7.32 -28.88
C ILE A 25 7.95 -7.85 -29.23
N GLU A 26 8.68 -8.37 -28.25
CA GLU A 26 10.07 -8.81 -28.43
C GLU A 26 10.20 -10.32 -28.63
N GLY A 27 9.11 -11.09 -28.42
CA GLY A 27 9.13 -12.55 -28.61
C GLY A 27 9.97 -13.28 -27.56
N TRP A 28 10.27 -12.64 -26.43
CA TRP A 28 11.16 -13.20 -25.41
C TRP A 28 10.49 -14.35 -24.65
N PRO A 29 11.28 -15.33 -24.18
CA PRO A 29 10.75 -16.37 -23.31
C PRO A 29 10.19 -15.76 -22.02
N ILE A 30 9.23 -16.46 -21.41
CA ILE A 30 8.47 -15.96 -20.25
C ILE A 30 9.40 -15.59 -19.09
N GLY A 31 10.46 -16.37 -18.86
CA GLY A 31 11.43 -16.11 -17.79
C GLY A 31 12.12 -14.74 -17.93
N ASP A 32 12.57 -14.42 -19.14
CA ASP A 32 13.27 -13.17 -19.43
C ASP A 32 12.30 -11.98 -19.42
N SER A 33 11.07 -12.19 -19.88
CA SER A 33 10.00 -11.18 -19.82
C SER A 33 9.61 -10.84 -18.38
N ILE A 34 9.55 -11.85 -17.49
CA ILE A 34 9.34 -11.64 -16.05
C ILE A 34 10.51 -10.86 -15.46
N TYR A 35 11.73 -11.31 -15.71
CA TYR A 35 12.92 -10.68 -15.16
C TYR A 35 13.04 -9.22 -15.59
N MET A 36 12.88 -8.93 -16.88
CA MET A 36 12.88 -7.56 -17.43
C MET A 36 11.79 -6.71 -16.77
N THR A 37 10.55 -7.22 -16.70
CA THR A 37 9.44 -6.47 -16.08
C THR A 37 9.73 -6.14 -14.62
N LEU A 38 10.28 -7.10 -13.85
CA LEU A 38 10.57 -6.89 -12.43
C LEU A 38 11.65 -5.84 -12.22
N ILE A 39 12.77 -5.89 -12.96
CA ILE A 39 13.84 -4.88 -12.81
C ILE A 39 13.38 -3.49 -13.23
N THR A 40 12.46 -3.39 -14.20
CA THR A 40 11.87 -2.13 -14.66
C THR A 40 10.89 -1.56 -13.64
N VAL A 41 9.90 -2.36 -13.20
CA VAL A 41 8.87 -1.92 -12.25
C VAL A 41 9.47 -1.64 -10.87
N ALA A 42 10.46 -2.41 -10.44
CA ALA A 42 11.20 -2.18 -9.20
C ALA A 42 12.18 -0.98 -9.30
N THR A 43 12.31 -0.36 -10.46
CA THR A 43 13.22 0.77 -10.72
C THR A 43 14.69 0.46 -10.44
N VAL A 44 15.08 -0.82 -10.49
CA VAL A 44 16.48 -1.24 -10.32
C VAL A 44 17.28 -0.91 -11.58
N GLY A 45 16.69 -1.17 -12.76
CA GLY A 45 17.21 -0.70 -14.04
C GLY A 45 18.65 -1.14 -14.33
N TYR A 46 18.94 -2.44 -14.27
CA TYR A 46 20.27 -3.01 -14.56
C TYR A 46 20.71 -2.78 -16.02
N CYS A 47 20.64 -3.81 -16.85
CA CYS A 47 20.82 -3.73 -18.29
C CYS A 47 19.65 -4.47 -18.94
N GLU A 48 19.38 -4.13 -20.18
CA GLU A 48 18.42 -4.87 -21.00
C GLU A 48 18.83 -6.35 -21.05
N VAL A 49 17.87 -7.27 -20.84
CA VAL A 49 18.15 -8.71 -20.86
C VAL A 49 18.59 -9.14 -22.27
N HIS A 50 17.97 -8.54 -23.29
CA HIS A 50 18.34 -8.61 -24.69
C HIS A 50 18.24 -7.22 -25.31
N GLU A 51 18.84 -7.00 -26.48
CA GLU A 51 18.69 -5.73 -27.21
C GLU A 51 17.22 -5.47 -27.53
N LEU A 52 16.67 -4.36 -27.04
CA LEU A 52 15.29 -3.99 -27.36
C LEU A 52 15.17 -3.41 -28.77
N SER A 53 14.15 -3.87 -29.50
CA SER A 53 13.71 -3.22 -30.73
C SER A 53 13.22 -1.78 -30.49
N GLY A 54 13.07 -1.00 -31.56
CA GLY A 54 12.48 0.35 -31.47
C GLY A 54 11.08 0.36 -30.82
N ALA A 55 10.28 -0.68 -31.06
CA ALA A 55 8.97 -0.85 -30.45
C ALA A 55 9.07 -1.21 -28.95
N GLY A 56 9.99 -2.11 -28.58
CA GLY A 56 10.24 -2.47 -27.19
C GLY A 56 10.75 -1.29 -26.36
N ARG A 57 11.58 -0.42 -26.93
CA ARG A 57 12.05 0.79 -26.25
C ARG A 57 10.90 1.76 -25.95
N ALA A 58 10.01 1.97 -26.91
CA ALA A 58 8.83 2.81 -26.72
C ALA A 58 7.88 2.21 -25.66
N PHE A 59 7.65 0.89 -25.73
CA PHE A 59 6.87 0.16 -24.72
C PHE A 59 7.47 0.28 -23.32
N THR A 60 8.77 0.01 -23.19
CA THR A 60 9.48 0.08 -21.91
C THR A 60 9.44 1.49 -21.33
N SER A 61 9.58 2.52 -22.18
CA SER A 61 9.47 3.91 -21.75
C SER A 61 8.08 4.22 -21.20
N ALA A 62 7.02 3.76 -21.85
CA ALA A 62 5.65 3.89 -21.34
C ALA A 62 5.45 3.10 -20.02
N LEU A 63 5.97 1.87 -19.95
CA LEU A 63 5.91 1.03 -18.76
C LEU A 63 6.61 1.69 -17.57
N VAL A 64 7.78 2.28 -17.78
CA VAL A 64 8.52 3.04 -16.75
C VAL A 64 7.70 4.23 -16.25
N LEU A 65 7.12 5.04 -17.14
CA LEU A 65 6.31 6.20 -16.76
C LEU A 65 5.12 5.78 -15.88
N VAL A 66 4.40 4.74 -16.27
CA VAL A 66 3.27 4.19 -15.49
C VAL A 66 3.76 3.63 -14.15
N SER A 67 4.86 2.88 -14.15
CA SER A 67 5.39 2.22 -12.96
C SER A 67 5.88 3.21 -11.91
N ILE A 68 6.53 4.30 -12.32
CA ILE A 68 6.98 5.37 -11.41
C ILE A 68 5.77 6.03 -10.75
N GLY A 69 4.76 6.42 -11.52
CA GLY A 69 3.54 7.01 -10.98
C GLY A 69 2.82 6.07 -9.99
N PHE A 70 2.77 4.78 -10.33
CA PHE A 70 2.23 3.76 -9.44
C PHE A 70 3.05 3.62 -8.15
N MET A 71 4.38 3.60 -8.20
CA MET A 71 5.23 3.47 -7.00
C MET A 71 5.10 4.65 -6.04
N VAL A 72 4.97 5.87 -6.56
CA VAL A 72 4.69 7.06 -5.74
C VAL A 72 3.35 6.90 -5.02
N TYR A 73 2.30 6.46 -5.71
CA TYR A 73 0.99 6.21 -5.09
C TYR A 73 1.04 5.05 -4.07
N ALA A 74 1.72 3.96 -4.42
CA ALA A 74 1.84 2.77 -3.58
C ALA A 74 2.59 3.06 -2.27
N SER A 75 3.68 3.84 -2.32
CA SER A 75 4.43 4.25 -1.12
C SER A 75 3.62 5.13 -0.18
N ALA A 76 2.83 6.07 -0.72
CA ALA A 76 1.90 6.87 0.07
C ALA A 76 0.84 6.00 0.74
N SER A 77 0.22 5.08 -0.02
CA SER A 77 -0.78 4.15 0.52
C SER A 77 -0.19 3.21 1.57
N LEU A 78 1.04 2.75 1.38
CA LEU A 78 1.75 1.89 2.34
C LEU A 78 2.01 2.65 3.64
N THR A 79 2.44 3.91 3.55
CA THR A 79 2.67 4.77 4.72
C THR A 79 1.38 4.98 5.50
N SER A 80 0.28 5.32 4.83
CA SER A 80 -1.03 5.44 5.49
C SER A 80 -1.47 4.13 6.15
N TYR A 81 -1.20 2.99 5.51
CA TYR A 81 -1.52 1.68 6.08
C TYR A 81 -0.69 1.37 7.34
N ILE A 82 0.62 1.65 7.33
CA ILE A 82 1.49 1.47 8.51
C ILE A 82 1.01 2.36 9.65
N VAL A 83 0.68 3.62 9.36
CA VAL A 83 0.15 4.56 10.35
C VAL A 83 -1.21 4.08 10.88
N GLU A 84 -2.12 3.62 10.03
CA GLU A 84 -3.40 3.02 10.46
C GLU A 84 -3.20 1.73 11.26
N MET A 85 -2.15 0.96 11.00
CA MET A 85 -1.82 -0.26 11.75
C MET A 85 -1.35 0.06 13.16
N ASP A 86 -0.54 1.10 13.33
CA ASP A 86 -0.08 1.61 14.64
C ASP A 86 -1.22 2.32 15.39
N LEU A 87 -1.99 3.14 14.68
CA LEU A 87 -3.15 3.88 15.18
C LEU A 87 -4.43 3.05 15.20
N ASN A 88 -4.39 1.74 14.92
CA ASN A 88 -5.59 0.93 14.73
C ASN A 88 -6.50 0.93 15.96
N GLY A 89 -6.06 1.54 17.07
CA GLY A 89 -6.91 1.92 18.19
C GLY A 89 -7.39 0.69 18.94
N ALA A 90 -7.25 -0.51 18.39
CA ALA A 90 -7.59 -1.78 18.97
C ALA A 90 -6.68 -2.06 20.15
N PHE A 91 -5.40 -1.67 20.09
CA PHE A 91 -4.50 -1.80 21.22
C PHE A 91 -4.85 -0.80 22.34
N LEU A 92 -5.02 0.49 22.00
CA LEU A 92 -5.46 1.52 22.95
C LEU A 92 -6.83 1.16 23.55
N ARG A 93 -7.81 0.82 22.72
CA ARG A 93 -9.17 0.45 23.12
C ARG A 93 -9.21 -0.83 23.94
N ARG A 94 -8.39 -1.85 23.62
CA ARG A 94 -8.25 -3.04 24.47
C ARG A 94 -7.62 -2.67 25.81
N ARG A 95 -6.62 -1.78 25.84
CA ARG A 95 -6.00 -1.30 27.08
C ARG A 95 -6.99 -0.51 27.93
N THR A 96 -7.73 0.43 27.34
CA THR A 96 -8.77 1.23 28.01
C THR A 96 -9.90 0.33 28.51
N LEU A 97 -10.38 -0.63 27.72
CA LEU A 97 -11.42 -1.57 28.15
C LEU A 97 -10.94 -2.49 29.29
N ARG A 98 -9.69 -2.96 29.26
CA ARG A 98 -9.09 -3.71 30.38
C ARG A 98 -8.98 -2.84 31.63
N MET A 99 -8.60 -1.58 31.48
CA MET A 99 -8.50 -0.63 32.59
C MET A 99 -9.90 -0.39 33.19
N ILE A 100 -10.92 -0.16 32.36
CA ILE A 100 -12.32 -0.04 32.79
C ILE A 100 -12.80 -1.33 33.48
N GLN A 101 -12.49 -2.50 32.93
CA GLN A 101 -12.85 -3.79 33.56
C GLN A 101 -12.15 -4.04 34.90
N SER A 102 -10.99 -3.43 35.13
CA SER A 102 -10.27 -3.53 36.40
C SER A 102 -10.78 -2.59 37.50
N LEU A 103 -11.61 -1.60 37.15
CA LEU A 103 -12.21 -0.68 38.11
C LEU A 103 -13.38 -1.36 38.82
N LYS A 104 -13.32 -1.43 40.15
CA LYS A 104 -14.44 -1.84 41.01
C LYS A 104 -15.02 -0.61 41.72
N ASP A 105 -16.34 -0.56 41.87
CA ASP A 105 -17.10 0.56 42.48
C ASP A 105 -16.87 1.93 41.80
N HIS A 106 -17.01 2.00 40.47
CA HIS A 106 -16.90 3.25 39.73
C HIS A 106 -18.26 3.72 39.18
N VAL A 107 -18.45 5.05 39.14
CA VAL A 107 -19.61 5.70 38.56
C VAL A 107 -19.23 6.27 37.20
N ILE A 108 -19.96 5.87 36.15
CA ILE A 108 -19.78 6.39 34.80
C ILE A 108 -20.71 7.59 34.64
N ILE A 109 -20.13 8.78 34.50
CA ILE A 109 -20.88 10.01 34.23
C ILE A 109 -20.80 10.29 32.73
N CYS A 110 -21.94 10.27 32.05
CA CYS A 110 -22.06 10.66 30.64
C CYS A 110 -22.83 11.98 30.55
N GLY A 111 -22.17 13.05 30.12
CA GLY A 111 -22.77 14.37 29.97
C GLY A 111 -21.84 15.35 29.26
N THR A 112 -22.36 16.49 28.83
CA THR A 112 -21.55 17.58 28.27
C THR A 112 -20.76 18.27 29.37
N GLU A 113 -19.54 18.71 29.04
CA GLU A 113 -18.53 19.21 30.00
C GLU A 113 -19.06 20.15 31.11
N PRO A 114 -19.99 21.10 30.86
CA PRO A 114 -20.42 22.03 31.90
C PRO A 114 -21.10 21.35 33.09
N VAL A 115 -21.88 20.30 32.85
CA VAL A 115 -22.67 19.61 33.88
C VAL A 115 -21.79 18.61 34.65
N VAL A 116 -20.79 18.02 33.97
CA VAL A 116 -19.86 17.06 34.58
C VAL A 116 -18.94 17.75 35.59
N ASN A 117 -18.40 18.93 35.26
CA ASN A 117 -17.52 19.66 36.17
C ASN A 117 -18.23 20.10 37.46
N ALA A 118 -19.50 20.50 37.37
CA ALA A 118 -20.29 20.90 38.54
C ALA A 118 -20.59 19.75 39.53
N LEU A 119 -20.53 18.49 39.07
CA LEU A 119 -20.74 17.30 39.89
C LEU A 119 -19.45 16.75 40.51
N ILE A 120 -18.28 17.06 39.95
CA ILE A 120 -16.97 16.60 40.46
C ILE A 120 -16.46 17.51 41.60
N GLU A 121 -16.89 18.77 41.64
CA GLU A 121 -16.48 19.76 42.66
C GLU A 121 -17.28 19.72 43.99
N ARG A 122 -18.19 18.75 44.16
CA ARG A 122 -18.98 18.56 45.41
C ARG A 122 -18.56 17.31 46.16
#